data_AF-A0A4R3QEL9-F1
#
_entry.id   AF-A0A4R3QEL9-F1
#
_cell.length_a   1.000
_cell.length_b   1.000
_cell.length_c   1.000
_cell.angle_alpha   90.00
_cell.angle_beta   90.00
_cell.angle_gamma   90.00
#
_symmetry.space_group_name_H-M   'P 1'
#
loop_
_entity.id
_entity.type
_entity.pdbx_description
1 polymer ?
#
loop_
_entity_poly.entity_id
_entity_poly.type
_entity_poly.pdbx_seq_one_letter_code
_entity_poly.pdbx_strand_id
1 'polypeptide(L)'
;MRSSLEHLPEEKQRELARVVAIIHEEFADALSGTSAAFKKRGRILKILHFGSYSRGTWVDEPHTMKGSRSDYDILVLVNSKQLAEPQYWEKTTDRLLWDKGVKTPVGLIVQVAD
;
A
#
# COMPACT_ATOMS: atom_id res chain seq x y z
N MET A 1 7.79 -9.05 -14.82
CA MET A 1 7.14 -7.92 -14.14
C MET A 1 7.69 -6.63 -14.71
N ARG A 2 6.85 -5.64 -15.04
CA ARG A 2 7.34 -4.28 -15.29
C ARG A 2 7.75 -3.68 -13.94
N SER A 3 8.95 -3.15 -13.87
CA SER A 3 9.47 -2.42 -12.70
C SER A 3 9.25 -0.91 -12.82
N SER A 4 8.89 -0.42 -14.01
CA SER A 4 8.64 0.98 -14.29
C SER A 4 7.17 1.34 -14.07
N LEU A 5 6.93 2.55 -13.58
CA LEU A 5 5.62 3.19 -13.48
C LEU A 5 5.35 4.18 -14.63
N GLU A 6 6.23 4.27 -15.64
CA GLU A 6 6.14 5.24 -16.75
C GLU A 6 4.87 5.11 -17.60
N HIS A 7 4.18 3.97 -17.53
CA HIS A 7 2.87 3.80 -18.18
C HIS A 7 1.74 4.53 -17.44
N LEU A 8 1.99 5.06 -16.25
CA LEU A 8 1.03 5.84 -15.47
C LEU A 8 1.28 7.35 -15.64
N PRO A 9 0.22 8.19 -15.58
CA PRO A 9 0.37 9.63 -15.47
C PRO A 9 1.24 10.01 -14.26
N GLU A 10 1.99 11.10 -14.37
CA GLU A 10 2.94 11.54 -13.33
C GLU A 10 2.28 11.72 -11.94
N GLU A 11 1.06 12.25 -11.91
CA GLU A 11 0.29 12.38 -10.66
C GLU A 11 0.11 11.02 -9.97
N LYS A 12 -0.26 9.98 -10.73
CA LYS A 12 -0.45 8.63 -10.19
C LYS A 12 0.87 8.00 -9.72
N GLN A 13 1.98 8.29 -10.40
CA GLN A 13 3.31 7.89 -9.94
C GLN A 13 3.67 8.54 -8.59
N ARG A 14 3.37 9.83 -8.43
CA ARG A 14 3.58 10.55 -7.16
C ARG A 14 2.69 10.02 -6.04
N GLU A 15 1.41 9.74 -6.33
CA GLU A 15 0.50 9.10 -5.37
C GLU A 15 1.04 7.73 -4.91
N LEU A 16 1.47 6.85 -5.84
CA LEU A 16 2.05 5.55 -5.49
C LEU A 16 3.34 5.67 -4.67
N ALA A 17 4.21 6.64 -4.99
CA ALA A 17 5.38 6.92 -4.18
C ALA A 17 4.99 7.35 -2.74
N ARG A 18 3.92 8.14 -2.60
CA ARG A 18 3.38 8.52 -1.29
C ARG A 18 2.79 7.33 -0.54
N VAL A 19 2.06 6.45 -1.21
CA VAL A 19 1.54 5.20 -0.62
C VAL A 19 2.67 4.35 -0.06
N VAL A 20 3.75 4.14 -0.84
CA VAL A 20 4.93 3.38 -0.38
C VAL A 20 5.61 4.06 0.82
N ALA A 21 5.73 5.38 0.81
CA ALA A 21 6.30 6.12 1.94
C ALA A 21 5.47 5.93 3.22
N ILE A 22 4.14 6.08 3.15
CA ILE A 22 3.23 5.87 4.29
C ILE A 22 3.37 4.45 4.85
N ILE A 23 3.38 3.44 3.97
CA ILE A 23 3.57 2.03 4.38
C ILE A 23 4.86 1.85 5.17
N HIS A 24 5.97 2.43 4.72
CA HIS A 24 7.24 2.33 5.42
C HIS A 24 7.27 3.11 6.74
N GLU A 25 6.73 4.32 6.77
CA GLU A 25 6.67 5.18 7.96
C GLU A 25 5.85 4.53 9.08
N GLU A 26 4.62 4.10 8.77
CA GLU A 26 3.71 3.50 9.74
C GLU A 26 4.17 2.12 10.19
N PHE A 27 4.77 1.32 9.30
CA PHE A 27 5.37 0.05 9.68
C PHE A 27 6.55 0.26 10.65
N ALA A 28 7.41 1.26 10.40
CA ALA A 28 8.50 1.60 11.31
C ALA A 28 7.99 2.04 12.69
N ASP A 29 6.93 2.87 12.73
CA ASP A 29 6.28 3.29 13.99
C ASP A 29 5.69 2.10 14.75
N ALA A 30 4.98 1.20 14.06
CA ALA A 30 4.37 0.01 14.66
C ALA A 30 5.38 -0.97 15.28
N LEU A 31 6.62 -0.97 14.77
CA LEU A 31 7.74 -1.73 15.32
C LEU A 31 8.52 -0.98 16.42
N SER A 32 8.34 0.33 16.56
CA SER A 32 9.02 1.15 17.55
C SER A 32 8.53 0.86 18.99
N GLY A 33 9.35 1.19 19.98
CA GLY A 33 8.96 1.17 21.41
C GLY A 33 8.72 -0.21 22.04
N THR A 34 9.04 -1.32 21.37
CA THR A 34 8.71 -2.67 21.83
C THR A 34 9.93 -3.52 22.17
N SER A 35 9.85 -4.28 23.28
CA SER A 35 10.84 -5.28 23.69
C SER A 35 10.67 -6.66 23.01
N ALA A 36 9.49 -6.93 22.45
CA ALA A 36 9.15 -8.20 21.82
C ALA A 36 10.08 -8.56 20.65
N ALA A 37 10.61 -9.79 20.69
CA ALA A 37 11.66 -10.25 19.78
C ALA A 37 11.23 -10.24 18.29
N PHE A 38 9.97 -10.57 17.98
CA PHE A 38 9.48 -10.59 16.60
C PHE A 38 9.43 -9.19 15.97
N LYS A 39 9.13 -8.14 16.75
CA LYS A 39 9.14 -6.75 16.24
C LYS A 39 10.55 -6.27 15.92
N LYS A 40 11.55 -6.63 16.73
CA LYS A 40 12.96 -6.26 16.49
C LYS A 40 13.51 -6.76 15.15
N ARG A 41 13.00 -7.90 14.68
CA ARG A 41 13.38 -8.50 13.40
C ARG A 41 12.33 -8.30 12.31
N GLY A 42 11.30 -7.49 12.56
CA GLY A 42 10.23 -7.27 11.60
C GLY A 42 10.71 -6.57 10.34
N ARG A 43 10.33 -7.10 9.17
CA ARG A 43 10.72 -6.57 7.86
C ARG A 43 9.55 -6.66 6.89
N ILE A 44 9.35 -5.59 6.14
CA ILE A 44 8.71 -5.65 4.83
C ILE A 44 9.75 -6.22 3.86
N LEU A 45 9.38 -7.30 3.18
CA LEU A 45 10.20 -7.99 2.19
C LEU A 45 9.96 -7.45 0.78
N LYS A 46 8.69 -7.18 0.44
CA LYS A 46 8.29 -6.63 -0.86
C LYS A 46 7.04 -5.78 -0.70
N ILE A 47 6.91 -4.77 -1.56
CA ILE A 47 5.67 -4.04 -1.82
C ILE A 47 5.39 -4.21 -3.31
N LEU A 48 4.20 -4.71 -3.63
CA LEU A 48 3.80 -5.08 -4.97
C LEU A 48 2.55 -4.29 -5.33
N HIS A 49 2.62 -3.52 -6.40
CA HIS A 49 1.44 -2.94 -7.04
C HIS A 49 0.94 -3.93 -8.09
N PHE A 50 -0.35 -4.28 -8.02
CA PHE A 50 -1.00 -5.18 -8.97
C PHE A 50 -2.29 -4.56 -9.51
N GLY A 51 -3.17 -5.38 -10.10
CA GLY A 51 -4.50 -4.90 -10.47
C GLY A 51 -4.56 -4.03 -11.72
N SER A 52 -5.57 -3.16 -11.76
CA SER A 52 -5.94 -2.41 -12.97
C SER A 52 -4.93 -1.30 -13.33
N TYR A 53 -4.44 -0.55 -12.35
CA TYR A 53 -3.40 0.47 -12.56
C TYR A 53 -2.07 -0.13 -13.02
N SER A 54 -1.72 -1.32 -12.52
CA SER A 54 -0.52 -2.02 -12.99
C SER A 54 -0.63 -2.53 -14.43
N ARG A 55 -1.86 -2.81 -14.91
CA ARG A 55 -2.12 -3.34 -16.26
C ARG A 55 -2.47 -2.26 -17.29
N GLY A 56 -2.72 -1.03 -16.87
CA GLY A 56 -3.20 0.05 -17.75
C GLY A 56 -4.68 -0.06 -18.13
N THR A 57 -5.46 -0.86 -17.39
CA THR A 57 -6.91 -1.06 -17.61
C THR A 57 -7.75 -0.40 -16.51
N TRP A 58 -7.20 0.60 -15.82
CA TRP A 58 -7.86 1.33 -14.74
C TRP A 58 -8.90 2.31 -15.28
N VAL A 59 -9.88 2.65 -14.45
CA VAL A 59 -10.94 3.63 -14.73
C VAL A 59 -10.94 4.67 -13.62
N ASP A 60 -11.01 5.96 -13.96
CA ASP A 60 -11.13 7.06 -12.99
C ASP A 60 -12.19 8.04 -13.51
N GLU A 61 -13.46 7.62 -13.45
CA GLU A 61 -14.60 8.38 -13.98
C GLU A 61 -15.60 8.75 -12.86
N PRO A 62 -15.19 9.52 -11.83
CA PRO A 62 -16.06 9.83 -10.69
C PRO A 62 -17.26 10.72 -11.06
N HIS A 63 -17.24 11.36 -12.24
CA HIS A 63 -18.26 12.30 -12.69
C HIS A 63 -19.29 11.69 -13.67
N THR A 64 -19.18 10.40 -14.00
CA THR A 64 -20.16 9.72 -14.87
C THR A 64 -21.28 9.07 -14.07
N MET A 65 -22.40 8.76 -14.71
CA MET A 65 -23.54 8.06 -14.07
C MET A 65 -23.16 6.70 -13.46
N LYS A 66 -22.06 6.08 -13.89
CA LYS A 66 -21.56 4.81 -13.31
C LYS A 66 -20.63 5.01 -12.12
N GLY A 67 -20.06 6.21 -11.93
CA GLY A 67 -19.17 6.56 -10.80
C GLY A 67 -18.01 5.59 -10.57
N SER A 68 -17.59 4.87 -11.61
CA SER A 68 -16.64 3.77 -11.45
C SER A 68 -15.23 4.31 -11.31
N ARG A 69 -14.56 3.90 -10.23
CA ARG A 69 -13.19 4.30 -9.92
C ARG A 69 -12.41 3.10 -9.44
N SER A 70 -11.27 2.86 -10.09
CA SER A 70 -10.31 1.86 -9.66
C SER A 70 -9.53 2.33 -8.43
N ASP A 71 -9.15 1.37 -7.60
CA ASP A 71 -8.24 1.49 -6.48
C ASP A 71 -6.81 1.08 -6.87
N TYR A 72 -5.84 1.49 -6.06
CA TYR A 72 -4.51 0.89 -6.06
C TYR A 72 -4.54 -0.41 -5.27
N ASP A 73 -4.29 -1.51 -5.96
CA ASP A 73 -4.12 -2.83 -5.37
C ASP A 73 -2.67 -3.02 -4.90
N ILE A 74 -2.44 -3.02 -3.58
CA ILE A 74 -1.11 -3.12 -2.97
C ILE A 74 -1.01 -4.38 -2.12
N LEU A 75 -0.02 -5.22 -2.42
CA LEU A 75 0.37 -6.37 -1.61
C LEU A 75 1.69 -6.09 -0.90
N VAL A 76 1.69 -6.19 0.42
CA VAL A 76 2.89 -6.11 1.26
C VAL A 76 3.23 -7.51 1.76
N LEU A 77 4.46 -7.95 1.49
CA LEU A 77 5.00 -9.20 2.01
C LEU A 77 5.85 -8.92 3.24
N VAL A 78 5.57 -9.61 4.35
CA VAL A 78 6.32 -9.52 5.62
C VAL A 78 7.00 -10.83 5.98
N ASN A 79 7.97 -10.77 6.88
CA ASN A 79 8.80 -11.90 7.27
C ASN A 79 8.30 -12.71 8.48
N SER A 80 7.12 -12.40 9.03
CA SER A 80 6.54 -13.19 10.11
C SER A 80 5.02 -13.14 10.09
N LYS A 81 4.39 -14.22 10.56
CA LYS A 81 2.93 -14.33 10.63
C LYS A 81 2.32 -13.27 11.56
N GLN A 82 2.98 -12.96 12.68
CA GLN A 82 2.52 -11.92 13.60
C GLN A 82 2.39 -10.56 12.90
N LEU A 83 3.28 -10.23 11.96
CA LEU A 83 3.25 -8.95 11.25
C LEU A 83 2.20 -8.90 10.14
N ALA A 84 1.56 -10.02 9.80
CA ALA A 84 0.41 -10.04 8.90
C ALA A 84 -0.91 -9.75 9.62
N GLU A 85 -0.91 -9.69 10.96
CA GLU A 85 -2.11 -9.41 11.75
C GLU A 85 -2.61 -7.96 11.53
N PRO A 86 -3.94 -7.73 11.42
CA PRO A 86 -4.51 -6.42 11.11
C PRO A 86 -4.06 -5.28 12.03
N GLN A 87 -3.88 -5.56 13.32
CA GLN A 87 -3.48 -4.59 14.34
C GLN A 87 -2.17 -3.83 14.03
N TYR A 88 -1.30 -4.36 13.16
CA TYR A 88 -0.06 -3.68 12.75
C TYR A 88 -0.25 -2.70 11.60
N TRP A 89 -1.43 -2.70 10.97
CA TRP A 89 -1.71 -1.99 9.73
C TRP A 89 -2.89 -1.02 9.84
N GLU A 90 -3.67 -1.04 10.94
CA GLU A 90 -4.79 -0.12 11.17
C GLU A 90 -4.41 1.35 10.97
N LYS A 91 -3.31 1.79 11.61
CA LYS A 91 -2.79 3.16 11.41
C LYS A 91 -2.38 3.43 9.95
N THR A 92 -1.83 2.42 9.27
CA THR A 92 -1.44 2.53 7.86
C THR A 92 -2.67 2.71 6.98
N THR A 93 -3.71 1.90 7.17
CA THR A 93 -4.97 1.99 6.41
C THR A 93 -5.69 3.30 6.67
N ASP A 94 -5.74 3.75 7.92
CA ASP A 94 -6.33 5.05 8.28
C ASP A 94 -5.58 6.20 7.62
N ARG A 95 -4.24 6.18 7.68
CA ARG A 95 -3.44 7.23 7.07
C ARG A 95 -3.56 7.22 5.55
N LEU A 96 -3.58 6.06 4.90
CA LEU A 96 -3.81 5.96 3.45
C LEU A 96 -5.18 6.51 3.03
N LEU A 97 -6.22 6.34 3.87
CA LEU A 97 -7.56 6.85 3.60
C LEU A 97 -7.64 8.38 3.69
N TRP A 98 -6.88 9.00 4.60
CA TRP A 98 -6.99 10.43 4.91
C TRP A 98 -5.82 11.30 4.41
N ASP A 99 -4.75 10.71 3.89
CA ASP A 99 -3.61 11.47 3.38
C ASP A 99 -3.98 12.27 2.13
N LYS A 100 -3.83 13.60 2.20
CA LYS A 100 -4.20 14.52 1.10
C LYS A 100 -3.40 14.29 -0.19
N GLY A 101 -2.25 13.62 -0.09
CA GLY A 101 -1.41 13.24 -1.22
C GLY A 101 -1.81 11.91 -1.88
N VAL A 102 -2.79 11.20 -1.33
CA VAL A 102 -3.31 9.93 -1.87
C VAL A 102 -4.79 10.13 -2.17
N LYS A 103 -5.11 10.42 -3.44
CA LYS A 103 -6.50 10.67 -3.86
C LYS A 103 -7.20 9.40 -4.29
N THR A 104 -6.44 8.43 -4.78
CA THR A 104 -6.93 7.15 -5.27
C THR A 104 -7.08 6.20 -4.09
N PRO A 105 -8.24 5.51 -3.93
CA PRO A 105 -8.41 4.53 -2.85
C PRO A 105 -7.32 3.45 -2.92
N VAL A 106 -6.93 2.92 -1.76
CA VAL A 106 -5.88 1.90 -1.68
C VAL A 106 -6.43 0.63 -1.03
N GLY A 107 -6.44 -0.47 -1.79
CA GLY A 107 -6.66 -1.81 -1.28
C GLY A 107 -5.34 -2.39 -0.78
N LEU A 108 -5.15 -2.45 0.54
CA LEU A 108 -3.94 -3.00 1.15
C LEU A 108 -4.15 -4.45 1.60
N ILE A 109 -3.35 -5.36 1.07
CA ILE A 109 -3.28 -6.76 1.47
C ILE A 109 -1.90 -7.02 2.08
N VAL A 110 -1.86 -7.74 3.21
CA VAL A 110 -0.61 -8.12 3.87
C VAL A 110 -0.53 -9.64 3.98
N GLN A 111 0.59 -10.21 3.58
CA GLN A 111 0.84 -11.65 3.65
C GLN A 111 2.25 -11.94 4.15
N VAL A 112 2.43 -13.11 4.77
CA VAL A 112 3.76 -13.63 5.07
C VAL A 112 4.38 -14.20 3.79
N ALA A 113 5.66 -13.96 3.55
CA ALA A 113 6.37 -14.69 2.51
C ALA A 113 6.59 -16.13 2.97
N ASP A 114 6.10 -17.10 2.19
CA ASP A 114 6.35 -18.53 2.38
C ASP A 114 7.82 -18.90 2.13
#